data_AF-A0A961S5X7-F1
#
_entry.id   AF-A0A961S5X7-F1
#
_cell.length_a   1.000
_cell.length_b   1.000
_cell.length_c   1.000
_cell.angle_alpha   90.00
_cell.angle_beta   90.00
_cell.angle_gamma   90.00
#
_symmetry.space_group_name_H-M   'P 1'
#
loop_
_entity.id
_entity.type
_entity.pdbx_description
1 polymer ?
#
loop_
_entity_poly.entity_id
_entity_poly.type
_entity_poly.pdbx_seq_one_letter_code
_entity_poly.pdbx_strand_id
1 'polypeptide(L)'
;MKLAIFDVDGTLVDSRAMITASMQSAFEAMGLVAPAREKTLSVVGLSLLDAMKVLAPAAEDVTHLRLSDAYKQAFWQHRAAGAHTEDLFDGALDLLSR
;
A
#
# COMPACT_ATOMS: atom_id res chain seq x y z
N MET A 1 12.81 25.06 -19.38
CA MET A 1 12.22 24.39 -18.19
C MET A 1 12.52 22.91 -18.27
N LYS A 2 12.85 22.28 -17.14
CA LYS A 2 12.92 20.81 -17.01
C LYS A 2 11.76 20.39 -16.11
N LEU A 3 10.99 19.39 -16.51
CA LEU A 3 9.89 18.81 -15.74
C LEU A 3 10.41 17.56 -15.01
N ALA A 4 10.11 17.46 -13.72
CA ALA A 4 10.32 16.25 -12.92
C ALA A 4 8.97 15.77 -12.38
N ILE A 5 8.70 14.46 -12.50
CA ILE A 5 7.51 13.79 -11.96
C ILE A 5 8.00 12.72 -11.00
N PHE A 6 7.46 12.72 -9.79
CA PHE A 6 7.81 11.76 -8.74
C PHE A 6 6.62 10.88 -8.43
N ASP A 7 6.87 9.58 -8.27
CA ASP A 7 5.97 8.69 -7.55
C ASP A 7 6.02 9.00 -6.04
N VAL A 8 5.04 8.52 -5.26
CA VAL A 8 4.92 8.84 -3.82
C VAL A 8 5.39 7.68 -2.97
N ASP A 9 4.70 6.54 -3.04
CA ASP A 9 4.93 5.39 -2.16
C ASP A 9 6.26 4.70 -2.47
N GLY A 10 7.16 4.66 -1.49
CA GLY A 10 8.49 4.08 -1.70
C GLY A 10 9.43 4.95 -2.55
N THR A 11 9.01 6.17 -2.92
CA THR A 11 9.84 7.18 -3.61
C THR A 11 10.02 8.44 -2.76
N LEU A 12 8.93 9.11 -2.38
CA LEU A 12 8.98 10.29 -1.50
C LEU A 12 8.70 9.93 -0.04
N VAL A 13 7.85 8.92 0.19
CA VAL A 13 7.36 8.53 1.53
C VAL A 13 7.74 7.08 1.82
N ASP A 14 8.23 6.80 3.04
CA ASP A 14 8.43 5.43 3.50
C ASP A 14 7.12 4.81 4.03
N SER A 15 6.19 4.52 3.12
CA SER A 15 4.87 3.97 3.44
C SER A 15 4.86 2.44 3.62
N ARG A 16 6.03 1.78 3.59
CA ARG A 16 6.15 0.31 3.53
C ARG A 16 5.53 -0.38 4.75
N ALA A 17 5.72 0.18 5.94
CA ALA A 17 5.14 -0.36 7.17
C ALA A 17 3.62 -0.29 7.15
N MET A 18 3.07 0.89 6.80
CA MET A 18 1.63 1.12 6.71
C MET A 18 0.96 0.20 5.67
N ILE A 19 1.53 0.11 4.46
CA ILE A 19 1.00 -0.72 3.37
C ILE A 19 0.96 -2.20 3.78
N THR A 20 2.06 -2.69 4.36
CA THR A 20 2.16 -4.12 4.72
C THR A 20 1.23 -4.50 5.86
N ALA A 21 1.09 -3.65 6.88
CA ALA A 21 0.14 -3.87 7.96
C ALA A 21 -1.33 -3.81 7.47
N SER A 22 -1.64 -2.85 6.61
CA SER A 22 -3.00 -2.70 6.05
C SER A 22 -3.37 -3.89 5.15
N MET A 23 -2.42 -4.38 4.36
CA MET A 23 -2.61 -5.58 3.53
C MET A 23 -2.85 -6.83 4.39
N GLN A 24 -2.05 -7.00 5.44
CA GLN A 24 -2.22 -8.11 6.39
C GLN A 24 -3.63 -8.10 6.98
N SER A 25 -4.06 -6.97 7.54
CA SER A 25 -5.39 -6.82 8.15
C SER A 25 -6.53 -7.04 7.15
N ALA A 26 -6.37 -6.61 5.89
CA ALA A 26 -7.38 -6.80 4.85
C ALA A 26 -7.60 -8.28 4.51
N PHE A 27 -6.51 -9.03 4.34
CA PHE A 27 -6.58 -10.47 4.06
C PHE A 27 -7.14 -11.24 5.25
N GLU A 28 -6.68 -10.94 6.47
CA GLU A 28 -7.18 -11.56 7.71
C GLU A 28 -8.68 -11.30 7.93
N ALA A 29 -9.15 -10.06 7.70
CA ALA A 29 -10.56 -9.71 7.82
C ALA A 29 -11.46 -10.48 6.83
N MET A 30 -10.89 -10.98 5.74
CA MET A 30 -11.58 -11.82 4.76
C MET A 30 -11.36 -13.31 4.97
N GLY A 31 -10.64 -13.72 6.03
CA GLY A 31 -10.32 -15.12 6.31
C GLY A 31 -9.34 -15.73 5.30
N LEU A 32 -8.58 -14.91 4.59
CA LEU A 32 -7.59 -15.34 3.60
C LEU A 32 -6.18 -15.33 4.21
N VAL A 33 -5.29 -16.16 3.67
CA VAL A 33 -3.88 -16.14 4.04
C VAL A 33 -3.25 -14.87 3.47
N ALA A 34 -2.73 -14.02 4.35
CA ALA A 34 -2.08 -12.80 3.93
C ALA A 34 -0.78 -13.07 3.17
N PRO A 35 -0.49 -12.27 2.12
CA PRO A 35 0.76 -12.40 1.38
C PRO A 35 1.97 -12.00 2.22
N ALA A 36 3.13 -12.59 1.91
CA ALA A 36 4.39 -12.19 2.51
C ALA A 36 4.71 -10.71 2.24
N ARG A 37 5.47 -10.08 3.15
CA ARG A 37 5.83 -8.65 3.07
C ARG A 37 6.42 -8.27 1.72
N GLU A 38 7.35 -9.06 1.21
CA GLU A 38 8.04 -8.83 -0.05
C GLU A 38 7.06 -8.88 -1.23
N LYS A 39 6.09 -9.80 -1.17
CA LYS A 39 5.06 -9.93 -2.20
C LYS A 39 4.10 -8.74 -2.19
N THR A 40 3.69 -8.27 -1.01
CA THR A 40 2.90 -7.04 -0.86
C THR A 40 3.64 -5.81 -1.40
N LEU A 41 4.92 -5.67 -1.10
CA LEU A 41 5.70 -4.53 -1.57
C LEU A 41 5.98 -4.59 -3.08
N SER A 42 6.01 -5.78 -3.69
CA SER A 42 6.22 -5.94 -5.14
C SER A 42 5.08 -5.40 -6.01
N VAL A 43 3.91 -5.13 -5.42
CA VAL A 43 2.74 -4.60 -6.13
C VAL A 43 2.47 -3.12 -5.85
N VAL A 44 3.33 -2.46 -5.06
CA VAL A 44 3.24 -1.01 -4.84
C VAL A 44 3.47 -0.28 -6.16
N GLY A 45 2.62 0.71 -6.44
CA GLY A 45 2.57 1.43 -7.72
C GLY A 45 1.52 0.88 -8.70
N LEU A 46 0.92 -0.29 -8.44
CA LEU A 46 -0.24 -0.76 -9.19
C LEU A 46 -1.54 -0.12 -8.70
N SER A 47 -2.58 -0.17 -9.54
CA SER A 47 -3.93 0.09 -9.07
C SER A 47 -4.32 -0.95 -8.00
N LEU A 48 -5.11 -0.55 -7.00
CA LEU A 48 -5.42 -1.45 -5.88
C LEU A 48 -6.10 -2.74 -6.34
N LEU A 49 -6.99 -2.67 -7.33
CA LEU A 49 -7.66 -3.84 -7.87
C LEU A 49 -6.67 -4.79 -8.57
N ASP A 50 -5.72 -4.25 -9.34
CA ASP A 50 -4.69 -5.06 -10.00
C ASP A 50 -3.72 -5.67 -8.98
N ALA A 51 -3.39 -4.93 -7.92
CA ALA A 51 -2.62 -5.46 -6.81
C ALA A 51 -3.33 -6.67 -6.17
N MET A 52 -4.65 -6.60 -5.91
CA MET A 52 -5.39 -7.74 -5.35
C MET A 52 -5.43 -8.94 -6.29
N LYS A 53 -5.51 -8.73 -7.61
CA LYS A 53 -5.41 -9.80 -8.61
C LYS A 53 -4.04 -10.49 -8.59
N VAL A 54 -2.96 -9.74 -8.42
CA VAL A 54 -1.60 -10.29 -8.33
C VAL A 54 -1.36 -11.01 -6.99
N LEU A 55 -1.93 -10.51 -5.90
CA LEU A 55 -1.76 -11.06 -4.56
C LEU A 55 -2.66 -12.27 -4.27
N ALA A 56 -3.85 -12.32 -4.87
CA ALA A 56 -4.82 -13.40 -4.71
C ALA A 56 -5.30 -13.93 -6.07
N PRO A 57 -4.43 -14.48 -6.93
CA PRO A 57 -4.77 -14.82 -8.32
C PRO A 57 -5.83 -15.92 -8.46
N ALA A 58 -6.01 -16.75 -7.44
CA ALA A 58 -7.03 -17.80 -7.42
C ALA A 58 -8.41 -17.32 -6.92
N ALA A 59 -8.51 -16.08 -6.44
CA ALA A 59 -9.75 -15.51 -5.96
C ALA A 59 -10.59 -14.94 -7.13
N GLU A 60 -11.90 -14.87 -6.93
CA GLU A 60 -12.83 -14.31 -7.91
C GLU A 60 -12.78 -12.77 -7.92
N ASP A 61 -13.21 -12.15 -9.02
CA ASP A 61 -13.22 -10.68 -9.19
C ASP A 61 -13.96 -9.96 -8.05
N VAL A 62 -15.08 -10.52 -7.58
CA VAL A 62 -15.84 -9.98 -6.44
C VAL A 62 -15.00 -9.98 -5.15
N THR A 63 -14.13 -10.97 -4.99
CA THR A 63 -13.22 -11.07 -3.84
C THR A 63 -12.10 -10.04 -3.96
N HIS A 64 -11.56 -9.79 -5.16
CA HIS A 64 -10.56 -8.72 -5.36
C HIS A 64 -11.12 -7.32 -5.07
N LEU A 65 -12.38 -7.07 -5.45
CA LEU A 65 -13.06 -5.81 -5.11
C LEU A 65 -13.23 -5.68 -3.59
N ARG A 66 -13.70 -6.73 -2.92
CA ARG A 66 -13.84 -6.74 -1.46
C ARG A 66 -12.50 -6.56 -0.73
N LEU A 67 -11.43 -7.20 -1.22
CA LEU A 67 -10.07 -7.02 -0.70
C LEU A 67 -9.59 -5.57 -0.86
N SER A 68 -9.90 -4.95 -2.01
CA SER A 68 -9.56 -3.55 -2.25
C SER A 68 -10.25 -2.63 -1.25
N ASP A 69 -11.52 -2.88 -0.94
CA ASP A 69 -12.24 -2.07 0.05
C ASP A 69 -11.82 -2.37 1.49
N ALA A 70 -11.50 -3.63 1.82
CA ALA A 70 -10.95 -4.01 3.12
C ALA A 70 -9.58 -3.35 3.35
N TYR A 71 -8.71 -3.31 2.33
CA TYR A 71 -7.44 -2.60 2.40
C TYR A 71 -7.62 -1.12 2.70
N LYS A 72 -8.51 -0.42 1.97
CA LYS A 72 -8.78 1.01 2.22
C LYS A 72 -9.25 1.24 3.66
N GLN A 73 -10.14 0.40 4.17
CA GLN A 73 -10.64 0.49 5.54
C GLN A 73 -9.52 0.28 6.56
N ALA A 74 -8.71 -0.77 6.40
CA ALA A 74 -7.57 -1.06 7.28
C ALA A 74 -6.55 0.08 7.27
N PHE A 75 -6.23 0.62 6.09
CA PHE A 75 -5.31 1.75 5.94
C PHE A 75 -5.78 2.98 6.72
N TRP A 76 -7.05 3.36 6.59
CA TRP A 76 -7.60 4.48 7.33
C TRP A 76 -7.63 4.24 8.85
N GLN A 77 -7.90 3.00 9.29
CA GLN A 77 -7.88 2.64 10.70
C GLN A 77 -6.46 2.76 11.28
N HIS A 78 -5.45 2.21 10.61
CA HIS A 78 -4.06 2.30 11.04
C HIS A 78 -3.56 3.75 11.06
N ARG A 79 -3.94 4.54 10.04
CA ARG A 79 -3.63 5.97 9.98
C ARG A 79 -4.26 6.75 11.14
N ALA A 80 -5.54 6.52 11.42
CA ALA A 80 -6.25 7.18 12.53
C ALA A 80 -5.68 6.78 13.90
N ALA A 81 -5.18 5.56 14.03
CA ALA A 81 -4.53 5.06 15.24
C ALA A 81 -3.09 5.57 15.42
N GLY A 82 -2.47 6.18 14.39
CA GLY A 82 -1.06 6.54 14.40
C GLY A 82 -0.13 5.33 14.52
N ALA A 83 -0.59 4.15 14.06
CA ALA A 83 0.12 2.88 14.28
C ALA A 83 1.42 2.77 13.49
N HIS A 84 1.51 3.46 12.35
CA HIS A 84 2.69 3.52 11.50
C HIS A 84 2.91 4.96 11.02
N THR A 85 4.16 5.41 11.01
CA THR A 85 4.51 6.71 10.42
C THR A 85 4.69 6.58 8.91
N GLU A 86 4.29 7.61 8.19
CA GLU A 86 4.48 7.76 6.74
C GLU A 86 5.35 8.99 6.51
N ASP A 87 6.57 8.93 7.07
CA ASP A 87 7.52 10.03 6.99
C ASP A 87 8.12 10.12 5.59
N LEU A 88 8.53 11.33 5.19
CA LEU A 88 9.32 11.51 3.98
C LEU A 88 10.65 10.78 4.12
N PHE A 89 11.17 10.25 3.02
CA PHE A 89 12.56 9.79 2.98
C PHE A 89 13.51 10.97 3.28
N ASP A 90 14.65 10.66 3.89
CA ASP A 90 15.67 11.64 4.19
C ASP A 90 16.09 12.41 2.93
N GLY A 91 16.16 13.73 3.02
CA GLY A 91 16.46 14.64 1.91
C GLY A 91 15.35 14.83 0.86
N ALA A 92 14.19 14.17 0.96
CA ALA A 92 13.10 14.34 -0.02
C ALA A 92 12.54 15.76 -0.02
N LEU A 93 12.37 16.38 1.16
CA LEU A 93 11.90 17.77 1.26
C LEU A 93 12.92 18.77 0.68
N ASP A 94 14.20 18.54 0.95
CA ASP A 94 15.30 19.36 0.43
C ASP A 94 15.42 19.27 -1.09
N LEU A 95 15.10 18.11 -1.68
CA LEU A 95 15.05 17.90 -3.12
C LEU A 95 13.88 18.66 -3.76
N LEU A 96 12.69 18.62 -3.13
CA LEU A 96 11.47 19.27 -3.64
C LEU A 96 11.51 20.79 -3.54
N SER A 97 12.38 21.34 -2.69
CA SER A 97 12.53 22.78 -2.46
C SER A 97 13.46 23.49 -3.47
N ARG A 98 13.84 22.82 -4.56
CA ARG A 98 14.80 23.28 -5.58
C ARG A 98 14.15 23.51 -6.92
#